data_AF-A0A1Y1ZTT8-F1
#
_entry.id   AF-A0A1Y1ZTT8-F1
#
_cell.length_a   1.000
_cell.length_b   1.000
_cell.length_c   1.000
_cell.angle_alpha   90.00
_cell.angle_beta   90.00
_cell.angle_gamma   90.00
#
_symmetry.space_group_name_H-M   'P 1'
#
loop_
_entity.id
_entity.type
_entity.pdbx_description
1 polymer ?
#
loop_
_entity_poly.entity_id
_entity_poly.type
_entity_poly.pdbx_seq_one_letter_code
_entity_poly.pdbx_strand_id
1 'polypeptide(L)'
;MQLTLALLTTLLTATTLAAPSTSLSKRSSYPQITVSLIDDRTGASAKATVLGDGLARNITDLFHGTVMDRNGSIIATSAQLTQFADATKCFFQNYNWIINMNGRELQYVDLDGDEKSAAPVILNGFNLQCQ
;
A
#
# COMPACT_ATOMS: atom_id res chain seq x y z
N MET A 1 76.92 -32.57 30.14
CA MET A 1 75.72 -33.43 30.03
C MET A 1 74.73 -32.87 31.04
N GLN A 2 73.50 -32.46 30.74
CA GLN A 2 72.49 -33.08 29.87
C GLN A 2 71.56 -32.00 29.31
N LEU A 3 71.16 -32.19 28.05
CA LEU A 3 70.02 -31.54 27.39
C LEU A 3 68.73 -32.11 28.01
N THR A 4 67.74 -31.27 28.32
CA THR A 4 66.38 -31.75 28.65
C THR A 4 65.33 -31.08 27.77
N LEU A 5 64.49 -31.96 27.23
CA LEU A 5 63.61 -31.80 26.08
C LEU A 5 62.45 -30.82 26.29
N ALA A 6 62.08 -30.19 25.17
CA ALA A 6 60.87 -29.43 24.96
C ALA A 6 59.60 -30.27 25.13
N LEU A 7 58.54 -29.67 25.69
CA LEU A 7 57.15 -30.08 25.43
C LEU A 7 56.37 -28.87 24.93
N LEU A 8 56.10 -28.88 23.62
CA LEU A 8 55.12 -28.02 22.96
C LEU A 8 53.74 -28.67 23.10
N THR A 9 52.86 -28.10 23.92
CA THR A 9 51.44 -28.46 23.95
C THR A 9 50.64 -27.46 23.12
N THR A 10 50.31 -27.83 21.88
CA THR A 10 49.37 -27.10 21.02
C THR A 10 47.94 -27.48 21.41
N LEU A 11 47.23 -26.55 22.07
CA LEU A 11 45.80 -26.65 22.32
C LEU A 11 45.04 -26.29 21.04
N LEU A 12 44.46 -27.28 20.36
CA LEU A 12 43.49 -27.06 19.29
C LEU A 12 42.11 -26.81 19.91
N THR A 13 41.75 -25.54 20.10
CA THR A 13 40.36 -25.16 20.44
C THR A 13 39.53 -25.11 19.16
N ALA A 14 38.67 -26.11 18.96
CA ALA A 14 37.68 -26.10 17.90
C ALA A 14 36.55 -25.12 18.24
N THR A 15 36.48 -23.98 17.55
CA THR A 15 35.34 -23.08 17.61
C THR A 15 34.23 -23.60 16.70
N THR A 16 33.21 -24.23 17.29
CA THR A 16 31.98 -24.53 16.55
C THR A 16 31.20 -23.24 16.36
N LEU A 17 31.30 -22.62 15.18
CA LEU A 17 30.37 -21.56 14.77
C LEU A 17 29.00 -22.20 14.52
N ALA A 18 28.12 -22.15 15.52
CA ALA A 18 26.69 -22.33 15.29
C ALA A 18 26.21 -21.08 14.52
N ALA A 19 26.06 -21.19 13.20
CA ALA A 19 25.41 -20.16 12.41
C ALA A 19 23.93 -20.07 12.84
N PRO A 20 23.40 -18.88 13.17
CA PRO A 20 21.97 -18.74 13.40
C PRO A 20 21.22 -19.00 12.09
N SER A 21 20.48 -20.09 12.03
CA SER A 21 19.51 -20.36 10.97
C SER A 21 18.28 -19.46 11.17
N THR A 22 18.40 -18.20 10.79
CA THR A 22 17.23 -17.31 10.66
C THR A 22 16.45 -17.70 9.41
N SER A 23 15.75 -18.82 9.46
CA SER A 23 14.58 -19.07 8.62
C SER A 23 13.42 -18.21 9.16
N LEU A 24 13.58 -16.89 9.08
CA LEU A 24 12.43 -16.01 9.08
C LEU A 24 11.84 -16.12 7.68
N SER A 25 10.86 -17.00 7.53
CA SER A 25 9.91 -16.88 6.44
C SER A 25 9.24 -15.51 6.60
N LYS A 26 9.80 -14.50 5.94
CA LYS A 26 9.24 -13.16 5.85
C LYS A 26 7.94 -13.33 5.08
N ARG A 27 6.85 -13.62 5.79
CA ARG A 27 5.50 -13.62 5.23
C ARG A 27 5.36 -12.23 4.61
N SER A 28 5.38 -12.13 3.30
CA SER A 28 5.23 -10.87 2.59
C SER A 28 3.82 -10.38 2.81
N SER A 29 3.54 -9.77 3.96
CA SER A 29 2.28 -9.11 4.24
C SER A 29 2.35 -7.75 3.57
N TYR A 30 1.65 -7.61 2.45
CA TYR A 30 1.43 -6.32 1.83
C TYR A 30 0.70 -5.39 2.82
N PRO A 31 1.04 -4.10 2.86
CA PRO A 31 0.36 -3.16 3.73
C PRO A 31 -1.13 -3.06 3.35
N GLN A 32 -2.00 -2.87 4.33
CA GLN A 32 -3.40 -2.54 4.07
C GLN A 32 -3.54 -1.04 3.88
N ILE A 33 -4.19 -0.66 2.79
CA ILE A 33 -4.38 0.72 2.37
C ILE A 33 -5.87 1.00 2.25
N THR A 34 -6.34 2.05 2.91
CA THR A 34 -7.76 2.43 2.91
C THR A 34 -7.94 3.74 2.15
N VAL A 35 -8.78 3.70 1.14
CA VAL A 35 -9.18 4.85 0.32
C VAL A 35 -10.62 5.21 0.65
N SER A 36 -10.89 6.51 0.81
CA SER A 36 -12.22 7.06 0.95
C SER A 36 -12.59 7.79 -0.34
N LEU A 37 -13.75 7.46 -0.91
CA LEU A 37 -14.43 8.31 -1.89
C LEU A 37 -15.36 9.27 -1.15
N ILE A 38 -15.43 10.51 -1.61
CA ILE A 38 -16.14 11.59 -0.93
C ILE A 38 -16.96 12.37 -1.95
N ASP A 39 -18.19 12.74 -1.57
CA ASP A 39 -19.01 13.73 -2.26
C ASP A 39 -19.01 15.01 -1.42
N ASP A 40 -18.12 15.95 -1.75
CA ASP A 40 -17.89 17.19 -1.01
C ASP A 40 -19.11 18.13 -1.03
N ARG A 41 -20.07 17.89 -1.93
CA ARG A 41 -21.32 18.67 -1.99
C ARG A 41 -22.29 18.27 -0.90
N THR A 42 -22.23 17.00 -0.48
CA THR A 42 -23.18 16.42 0.49
C THR A 42 -22.49 16.01 1.79
N GLY A 43 -21.16 15.91 1.81
CA GLY A 43 -20.38 15.36 2.90
C GLY A 43 -20.44 13.82 3.02
N ALA A 44 -21.12 13.15 2.09
CA ALA A 44 -21.19 11.69 2.08
C ALA A 44 -19.83 11.08 1.74
N SER A 45 -19.47 9.96 2.37
CA SER A 45 -18.25 9.23 2.05
C SER A 45 -18.41 7.73 2.21
N ALA A 46 -17.63 6.97 1.44
CA ALA A 46 -17.51 5.52 1.56
C ALA A 46 -16.03 5.13 1.52
N LYS A 47 -15.69 4.01 2.17
CA LYS A 47 -14.30 3.53 2.29
C LYS A 47 -14.15 2.14 1.69
N ALA A 48 -13.01 1.88 1.07
CA ALA A 48 -12.57 0.56 0.66
C ALA A 48 -11.12 0.32 1.12
N THR A 49 -10.84 -0.90 1.57
CA THR A 49 -9.50 -1.32 1.98
C THR A 49 -8.95 -2.35 1.00
N VAL A 50 -7.74 -2.10 0.51
CA VAL A 50 -7.02 -2.96 -0.44
C VAL A 50 -5.63 -3.28 0.09
N LEU A 51 -4.98 -4.30 -0.48
CA LEU A 51 -3.58 -4.56 -0.23
C LEU A 51 -2.72 -3.68 -1.13
N GLY A 52 -1.57 -3.23 -0.61
CA GLY A 52 -0.50 -2.60 -1.39
C GLY A 52 0.31 -3.63 -2.18
N ASP A 53 -0.38 -4.50 -2.92
CA ASP A 53 0.18 -5.61 -3.70
C ASP A 53 0.41 -5.26 -5.18
N GLY A 54 0.12 -4.02 -5.56
CA GLY A 54 0.22 -3.56 -6.94
C GLY A 54 -0.87 -4.11 -7.85
N LEU A 55 -1.89 -4.80 -7.33
CA LEU A 55 -2.99 -5.32 -8.16
C LEU A 55 -4.04 -4.24 -8.39
N ALA A 56 -4.48 -4.13 -9.64
CA ALA A 56 -5.59 -3.27 -10.03
C ALA A 56 -6.93 -3.91 -9.62
N ARG A 57 -7.79 -3.13 -8.95
CA ARG A 57 -9.10 -3.55 -8.44
C ARG A 57 -10.17 -2.63 -8.99
N ASN A 58 -11.24 -3.20 -9.56
CA ASN A 58 -12.31 -2.41 -10.16
C ASN A 58 -13.01 -1.55 -9.09
N ILE A 59 -13.24 -0.27 -9.38
CA ILE A 59 -13.91 0.64 -8.43
C ILE A 59 -15.33 0.21 -8.13
N THR A 60 -16.04 -0.35 -9.12
CA THR A 60 -17.40 -0.85 -8.94
C THR A 60 -17.42 -1.98 -7.91
N ASP A 61 -16.47 -2.91 -7.98
CA ASP A 61 -16.40 -4.03 -7.03
C ASP A 61 -16.12 -3.55 -5.59
N LEU A 62 -15.35 -2.47 -5.45
CA LEU A 62 -14.96 -1.91 -4.16
C LEU A 62 -16.06 -1.09 -3.49
N PHE A 63 -16.91 -0.42 -4.27
CA PHE A 63 -17.87 0.58 -3.77
C PHE A 63 -19.34 0.30 -4.10
N HIS A 64 -19.65 -0.81 -4.78
CA HIS A 64 -21.03 -1.21 -5.03
C HIS A 64 -21.82 -1.37 -3.71
N GLY A 65 -23.05 -0.85 -3.71
CA GLY A 65 -23.94 -0.85 -2.54
C GLY A 65 -23.56 0.13 -1.44
N THR A 66 -22.50 0.94 -1.63
CA THR A 66 -22.15 2.02 -0.69
C THR A 66 -22.95 3.30 -0.99
N VAL A 67 -22.82 4.31 -0.13
CA VAL A 67 -23.44 5.63 -0.36
C VAL A 67 -22.92 6.37 -1.61
N MET A 68 -21.78 5.94 -2.17
CA MET A 68 -21.24 6.46 -3.44
C MET A 68 -21.87 5.79 -4.67
N ASP A 69 -22.58 4.67 -4.47
CA ASP A 69 -23.29 3.95 -5.52
C ASP A 69 -24.67 4.58 -5.74
N ARG A 70 -24.83 5.27 -6.86
CA ARG A 70 -26.09 5.85 -7.32
C ARG A 70 -26.63 5.02 -8.48
N ASN A 71 -27.38 3.97 -8.13
CA ASN A 71 -28.02 3.05 -9.08
C ASN A 71 -27.03 2.37 -10.04
N GLY A 72 -25.93 1.82 -9.52
CA GLY A 72 -24.87 1.14 -10.27
C GLY A 72 -23.77 2.08 -10.77
N SER A 73 -23.92 3.40 -10.57
CA SER A 73 -22.89 4.39 -10.92
C SER A 73 -22.14 4.83 -9.67
N ILE A 74 -20.82 4.59 -9.63
CA ILE A 74 -19.99 5.08 -8.52
C ILE A 74 -19.62 6.53 -8.80
N ILE A 75 -20.16 7.45 -8.00
CA ILE A 75 -20.02 8.89 -8.20
C ILE A 75 -19.41 9.53 -6.96
N ALA A 76 -18.34 10.28 -7.15
CA ALA A 76 -17.64 11.03 -6.11
C ALA A 76 -17.06 12.32 -6.69
N THR A 77 -16.63 13.24 -5.85
CA THR A 77 -15.96 14.50 -6.24
C THR A 77 -14.48 14.49 -5.86
N SER A 78 -14.14 13.85 -4.74
CA SER A 78 -12.76 13.71 -4.28
C SER A 78 -12.48 12.33 -3.70
N ALA A 79 -11.19 12.07 -3.46
CA ALA A 79 -10.74 10.87 -2.78
C ALA A 79 -9.63 11.17 -1.78
N GLN A 80 -9.52 10.33 -0.75
CA GLN A 80 -8.52 10.47 0.29
C GLN A 80 -7.96 9.13 0.77
N LEU A 81 -6.65 9.04 0.93
CA LEU A 81 -5.99 7.96 1.69
C LEU A 81 -6.21 8.19 3.18
N THR A 82 -6.84 7.23 3.87
CA THR A 82 -7.15 7.32 5.31
C THR A 82 -6.40 6.31 6.17
N GLN A 83 -5.80 5.30 5.55
CA GLN A 83 -4.84 4.38 6.17
C GLN A 83 -3.81 4.00 5.12
N PHE A 84 -2.53 4.27 5.38
CA PHE A 84 -1.44 4.05 4.42
C PHE A 84 -0.09 4.09 5.15
N ALA A 85 0.97 3.65 4.47
CA ALA A 85 2.35 3.90 4.91
C ALA A 85 2.91 5.14 4.19
N ASP A 86 3.90 5.81 4.78
CA ASP A 86 4.45 7.06 4.24
C ASP A 86 4.84 6.99 2.75
N ALA A 87 5.37 5.84 2.31
CA ALA A 87 5.83 5.60 0.94
C ALA A 87 4.76 4.99 0.01
N THR A 88 3.51 4.83 0.47
CA THR A 88 2.41 4.27 -0.33
C THR A 88 2.20 5.09 -1.61
N LYS A 89 2.00 4.40 -2.73
CA LYS A 89 1.59 5.00 -3.99
C LYS A 89 0.30 4.32 -4.45
N CYS A 90 -0.74 5.12 -4.63
CA CYS A 90 -2.01 4.68 -5.17
C CYS A 90 -2.37 5.53 -6.38
N PHE A 91 -3.18 4.97 -7.27
CA PHE A 91 -3.78 5.74 -8.34
C PHE A 91 -5.09 5.10 -8.78
N PHE A 92 -6.00 5.94 -9.24
CA PHE A 92 -7.10 5.52 -10.08
C PHE A 92 -6.65 5.58 -11.54
N GLN A 93 -6.99 4.57 -12.33
CA GLN A 93 -6.71 4.56 -13.76
C GLN A 93 -7.92 4.13 -14.58
N ASN A 94 -8.17 4.85 -15.67
CA ASN A 94 -9.14 4.47 -16.71
C ASN A 94 -8.67 4.96 -18.07
N TYR A 95 -8.34 4.04 -18.99
CA TYR A 95 -7.74 4.34 -20.30
C TYR A 95 -6.57 5.34 -20.21
N ASN A 96 -6.82 6.61 -20.51
CA ASN A 96 -5.80 7.67 -20.55
C ASN A 96 -5.88 8.64 -19.35
N TRP A 97 -6.71 8.32 -18.35
CA TRP A 97 -6.89 9.15 -17.16
C TRP A 97 -6.29 8.44 -15.94
N ILE A 98 -5.23 9.04 -15.39
CA ILE A 98 -4.58 8.59 -14.16
C ILE A 98 -4.73 9.69 -13.11
N ILE A 99 -5.25 9.33 -11.93
CA ILE A 99 -5.42 10.22 -10.79
C ILE A 99 -4.56 9.66 -9.66
N ASN A 100 -3.50 10.36 -9.29
CA ASN A 100 -2.54 9.87 -8.29
C ASN A 100 -2.95 10.25 -6.87
N MET A 101 -2.66 9.36 -5.93
CA MET A 101 -2.68 9.61 -4.49
C MET A 101 -1.46 8.95 -3.86
N ASN A 102 -0.66 9.72 -3.12
CA ASN A 102 0.57 9.24 -2.50
C ASN A 102 0.53 9.44 -0.99
N GLY A 103 1.18 8.54 -0.26
CA GLY A 103 1.19 8.46 1.21
C GLY A 103 1.42 9.81 1.88
N ARG A 104 2.65 10.24 2.13
CA ARG A 104 2.88 11.53 2.81
C ARG A 104 2.66 12.76 1.89
N GLU A 105 2.77 12.56 0.59
CA GLU A 105 2.93 13.67 -0.38
C GLU A 105 1.61 14.16 -0.98
N LEU A 106 0.62 13.28 -1.17
CA LEU A 106 -0.62 13.59 -1.90
C LEU A 106 -1.78 12.71 -1.41
N GLN A 107 -2.23 12.95 -0.19
CA GLN A 107 -3.23 12.09 0.48
C GLN A 107 -4.64 12.32 -0.03
N TYR A 108 -4.91 13.52 -0.55
CA TYR A 108 -6.22 13.96 -1.01
C TYR A 108 -6.10 14.41 -2.45
N VAL A 109 -7.13 14.14 -3.25
CA VAL A 109 -7.18 14.54 -4.66
C VAL A 109 -8.62 14.86 -5.06
N ASP A 110 -8.79 15.94 -5.81
CA ASP A 110 -10.04 16.24 -6.52
C ASP A 110 -10.08 15.40 -7.80
N LEU A 111 -11.17 14.64 -7.99
CA LEU A 111 -11.24 13.64 -9.05
C LEU A 111 -11.35 14.26 -10.44
N ASP A 112 -11.88 15.48 -10.54
CA ASP A 112 -11.96 16.26 -11.78
C ASP A 112 -10.65 17.01 -12.10
N GLY A 113 -9.72 17.08 -11.14
CA GLY A 113 -8.46 17.81 -11.23
C GLY A 113 -8.60 19.34 -11.06
N ASP A 114 -9.74 19.83 -10.58
CA ASP A 114 -9.97 21.28 -10.33
C ASP A 114 -10.26 21.56 -8.85
N GLU A 115 -9.25 22.06 -8.13
CA GLU A 115 -9.36 22.41 -6.70
C GLU A 115 -10.42 23.48 -6.38
N LYS A 116 -10.97 24.16 -7.40
CA LYS A 116 -11.97 25.23 -7.23
C LYS A 116 -13.40 24.71 -7.39
N SER A 117 -13.56 23.45 -7.74
CA SER A 117 -14.81 22.84 -8.17
C SER A 117 -14.92 21.44 -7.59
N ALA A 118 -16.09 21.10 -7.05
CA ALA A 118 -16.38 19.71 -6.69
C ALA A 118 -17.21 19.08 -7.82
N ALA A 119 -16.71 18.98 -9.05
CA ALA A 119 -17.49 18.37 -10.13
C ALA A 119 -17.58 16.85 -9.92
N PRO A 120 -18.77 16.22 -10.06
CA PRO A 120 -18.90 14.80 -9.82
C PRO A 120 -18.27 14.03 -10.98
N VAL A 121 -17.46 13.04 -10.65
CA VAL A 121 -16.85 12.12 -11.60
C VAL A 121 -17.51 10.76 -11.46
N ILE A 122 -17.88 10.18 -12.60
CA ILE A 122 -18.35 8.79 -12.69
C ILE A 122 -17.09 7.91 -12.76
N LEU A 123 -16.86 7.12 -11.72
CA LEU A 123 -15.67 6.28 -11.58
C LEU A 123 -15.85 4.86 -12.16
N ASN A 124 -17.00 4.57 -12.77
CA ASN A 124 -17.18 3.31 -13.49
C ASN A 124 -16.11 3.14 -14.58
N GLY A 125 -15.49 1.96 -14.63
CA GLY A 125 -14.37 1.67 -15.54
C GLY A 125 -13.00 2.04 -14.98
N PHE A 126 -12.92 2.79 -13.88
CA PHE A 126 -11.65 2.97 -13.16
C PHE A 126 -11.25 1.73 -12.38
N ASN A 127 -9.95 1.57 -12.22
CA ASN A 127 -9.36 0.66 -11.25
C ASN A 127 -8.55 1.43 -10.20
N LEU A 128 -8.61 1.00 -8.95
CA LEU A 128 -7.68 1.39 -7.89
C LEU A 128 -6.50 0.42 -7.87
N GLN A 129 -5.28 0.95 -7.91
CA GLN A 129 -4.06 0.18 -7.72
C GLN A 129 -3.18 0.88 -6.67
N CYS A 130 -2.59 0.09 -5.77
CA CYS A 130 -1.79 0.60 -4.66
C CYS A 130 -0.55 -0.27 -4.40
N GLN A 131 0.57 0.34 -4.00
CA GLN A 131 1.84 -0.32 -3.67
C GLN A 131 2.66 0.46 -2.63
#